data_AF-A0A7W1MF20-F1
#
_entry.id   AF-A0A7W1MF20-F1
#
_cell.length_a   1.000
_cell.length_b   1.000
_cell.length_c   1.000
_cell.angle_alpha   90.00
_cell.angle_beta   90.00
_cell.angle_gamma   90.00
#
_symmetry.space_group_name_H-M   'P 1'
#
loop_
_entity.id
_entity.type
_entity.pdbx_description
1 polymer ?
#
loop_
_entity_poly.entity_id
_entity_poly.type
_entity_poly.pdbx_seq_one_letter_code
_entity_poly.pdbx_strand_id
1 'polypeptide(L)'
;VSDELWNELKPYFLPENHPIKANLDALFSMQRLLTSRKTLKHAGFNVLKHPQREIVIARHPALKGYLVKAYLDNKRIDEWRWWKKRIDGARQIQECIDRYNFNALMKTPKKWIYPLPSEPSPPNVPGIQRKNFILVVEDMNILSKKENKKAFKARMTTPLLDAIFIVLSENLLVDSIFAPNIPFSRDGKIAFIDTEHFNNVTRSMKYWKLLKYLSPEMREYWKMIIPSPEQNPAAPPI
;
A
#
# COMPACT_ATOMS: atom_id res chain seq x y z
N VAL A 1 6.16 -23.63 -5.43
CA VAL A 1 4.82 -23.05 -5.66
C VAL A 1 4.09 -24.03 -6.55
N SER A 2 2.83 -24.37 -6.28
CA SER A 2 2.10 -25.29 -7.17
C SER A 2 1.71 -24.61 -8.48
N ASP A 3 1.48 -25.38 -9.53
CA ASP A 3 1.10 -24.84 -10.84
C ASP A 3 -0.28 -24.16 -10.78
N GLU A 4 -1.19 -24.65 -9.95
CA GLU A 4 -2.50 -24.03 -9.73
C GLU A 4 -2.35 -22.62 -9.16
N LEU A 5 -1.50 -22.44 -8.14
CA LEU A 5 -1.24 -21.13 -7.54
C LEU A 5 -0.52 -20.20 -8.52
N TRP A 6 0.40 -20.72 -9.33
CA TRP A 6 1.07 -19.94 -10.35
C TRP A 6 0.07 -19.39 -11.38
N ASN A 7 -0.83 -20.25 -11.87
CA ASN A 7 -1.87 -19.88 -12.81
C ASN A 7 -2.87 -18.88 -12.21
N GLU A 8 -3.23 -19.02 -10.93
CA GLU A 8 -4.08 -18.06 -10.21
C GLU A 8 -3.45 -16.66 -10.17
N LEU A 9 -2.14 -16.56 -9.94
CA LEU A 9 -1.44 -15.29 -9.78
C LEU A 9 -1.00 -14.66 -11.11
N LYS A 10 -0.99 -15.42 -12.20
CA LYS A 10 -0.55 -14.96 -13.52
C LYS A 10 -1.20 -13.62 -13.97
N PRO A 11 -2.51 -13.37 -13.77
CA PRO A 11 -3.14 -12.08 -14.12
C PRO A 11 -2.66 -10.88 -13.28
N TYR A 12 -1.92 -11.14 -12.19
CA TYR A 12 -1.36 -10.13 -11.30
C TYR A 12 0.12 -9.87 -11.57
N PHE A 13 0.75 -10.66 -12.44
CA PHE A 13 2.17 -10.57 -12.68
C PHE A 13 2.56 -9.26 -13.36
N LEU A 14 3.78 -8.82 -13.08
CA LEU A 14 4.41 -7.72 -13.79
C LEU A 14 4.54 -8.12 -15.28
N PRO A 15 4.03 -7.31 -16.23
CA PRO A 15 4.13 -7.62 -17.65
C PRO A 15 5.59 -7.81 -18.11
N GLU A 16 5.83 -8.71 -19.08
CA GLU A 16 7.18 -8.95 -19.59
C GLU A 16 7.80 -7.72 -20.28
N ASN A 17 6.96 -6.89 -20.92
CA ASN A 17 7.39 -5.63 -21.54
C ASN A 17 7.43 -4.45 -20.54
N HIS A 18 7.26 -4.69 -19.24
CA HIS A 18 7.28 -3.62 -18.26
C HIS A 18 8.69 -3.00 -18.15
N PRO A 19 8.82 -1.65 -18.10
CA PRO A 19 10.11 -0.95 -18.23
C PRO A 19 11.18 -1.32 -17.20
N ILE A 20 10.78 -1.83 -16.02
CA ILE A 20 11.72 -2.25 -14.98
C ILE A 20 11.96 -3.77 -14.91
N LYS A 21 11.31 -4.57 -15.77
CA LYS A 21 11.34 -6.04 -15.70
C LYS A 21 12.77 -6.58 -15.83
N ALA A 22 13.51 -6.16 -16.87
CA ALA A 22 14.90 -6.55 -17.07
C ALA A 22 15.82 -6.18 -15.89
N ASN A 23 15.60 -5.01 -15.27
CA ASN A 23 16.37 -4.58 -14.10
C ASN A 23 16.04 -5.41 -12.86
N LEU A 24 14.78 -5.81 -12.67
CA LEU A 24 14.40 -6.74 -11.60
C LEU A 24 15.05 -8.11 -11.82
N ASP A 25 14.97 -8.64 -13.03
CA ASP A 25 15.58 -9.93 -13.38
C ASP A 25 17.09 -9.91 -13.09
N ALA A 26 17.80 -8.87 -13.53
CA ALA A 26 19.22 -8.71 -13.23
C ALA A 26 19.50 -8.65 -11.71
N LEU A 27 18.75 -7.84 -10.95
CA LEU A 27 18.97 -7.67 -9.52
C LEU A 27 18.72 -8.96 -8.73
N PHE A 28 17.64 -9.68 -9.03
CA PHE A 28 17.22 -10.85 -8.26
C PHE A 28 17.86 -12.16 -8.72
N SER A 29 18.46 -12.20 -9.91
CA SER A 29 19.19 -13.40 -10.39
C SER A 29 20.64 -13.47 -9.89
N MET A 30 21.24 -12.36 -9.47
CA MET A 30 22.65 -12.35 -9.02
C MET A 30 22.85 -12.96 -7.63
N GLN A 31 21.95 -12.71 -6.69
CA GLN A 31 22.06 -13.17 -5.30
C GLN A 31 20.69 -13.22 -4.62
N ARG A 32 20.56 -13.96 -3.52
CA ARG A 32 19.29 -14.08 -2.76
C ARG A 32 19.05 -12.82 -1.94
N LEU A 33 18.53 -11.77 -2.58
CA LEU A 33 18.34 -10.45 -1.98
C LEU A 33 17.47 -10.45 -0.71
N LEU A 34 16.47 -11.34 -0.65
CA LEU A 34 15.50 -11.38 0.45
C LEU A 34 16.01 -12.08 1.72
N THR A 35 17.26 -12.51 1.74
CA THR A 35 17.90 -13.10 2.94
C THR A 35 17.88 -12.13 4.11
N SER A 36 18.18 -10.84 3.88
CA SER A 36 18.21 -9.84 4.94
C SER A 36 18.09 -8.40 4.42
N ARG A 37 17.75 -7.47 5.33
CA ARG A 37 17.85 -6.02 5.04
C ARG A 37 19.28 -5.59 4.68
N LYS A 38 20.29 -6.26 5.23
CA LYS A 38 21.71 -5.98 4.94
C LYS A 38 21.99 -6.32 3.47
N THR A 39 21.58 -7.49 3.01
CA THR A 39 21.77 -7.95 1.63
C THR A 39 21.11 -6.99 0.63
N LEU A 40 19.85 -6.59 0.86
CA LEU A 40 19.18 -5.57 0.04
C LEU A 40 19.99 -4.27 -0.06
N LYS A 41 20.47 -3.74 1.09
CA LYS A 41 21.27 -2.51 1.10
C LYS A 41 22.59 -2.65 0.34
N HIS A 42 23.27 -3.79 0.46
CA HIS A 42 24.53 -4.04 -0.28
C HIS A 42 24.29 -4.12 -1.79
N ALA A 43 23.10 -4.60 -2.20
CA ALA A 43 22.67 -4.58 -3.59
C ALA A 43 22.16 -3.21 -4.08
N GLY A 44 22.40 -2.12 -3.33
CA GLY A 44 22.02 -0.76 -3.74
C GLY A 44 20.59 -0.34 -3.40
N PHE A 45 19.80 -1.16 -2.70
CA PHE A 45 18.46 -0.76 -2.29
C PHE A 45 18.51 0.23 -1.11
N ASN A 46 17.81 1.35 -1.27
CA ASN A 46 17.48 2.26 -0.18
C ASN A 46 16.20 1.78 0.53
N VAL A 47 16.37 1.16 1.69
CA VAL A 47 15.25 0.68 2.52
C VAL A 47 14.60 1.84 3.26
N LEU A 48 13.32 2.10 2.96
CA LEU A 48 12.55 3.17 3.59
C LEU A 48 12.22 2.79 5.05
N LYS A 49 12.48 3.72 5.98
CA LYS A 49 12.42 3.47 7.44
C LYS A 49 11.00 3.09 7.92
N HIS A 50 10.79 1.80 8.19
CA HIS A 50 9.73 1.30 9.10
C HIS A 50 10.21 0.04 9.86
N PRO A 51 11.05 0.19 10.90
CA PRO A 51 11.70 -0.94 11.56
C PRO A 51 10.71 -1.96 12.14
N GLN A 52 9.51 -1.52 12.53
CA GLN A 52 8.46 -2.32 13.18
C GLN A 52 7.51 -3.04 12.20
N ARG A 53 7.64 -2.84 10.88
CA ARG A 53 6.81 -3.54 9.89
C ARG A 53 7.53 -4.78 9.37
N GLU A 54 6.77 -5.86 9.19
CA GLU A 54 7.27 -7.12 8.63
C GLU A 54 7.65 -7.01 7.16
N ILE A 55 7.01 -6.07 6.45
CA ILE A 55 7.29 -5.74 5.05
C ILE A 55 8.45 -4.75 4.98
N VAL A 56 9.45 -5.09 4.19
CA VAL A 56 10.49 -4.17 3.73
C VAL A 56 9.96 -3.40 2.53
N ILE A 57 10.02 -2.07 2.60
CA ILE A 57 9.72 -1.18 1.47
C ILE A 57 11.04 -0.56 1.03
N ALA A 58 11.39 -0.71 -0.23
CA ALA A 58 12.70 -0.27 -0.74
C ALA A 58 12.60 0.37 -2.12
N ARG A 59 13.50 1.33 -2.37
CA ARG A 59 13.73 1.94 -3.68
C ARG A 59 15.10 1.51 -4.20
N HIS A 60 15.24 1.38 -5.50
CA HIS A 60 16.53 1.15 -6.15
C HIS A 60 16.72 2.14 -7.32
N PRO A 61 17.91 2.71 -7.54
CA PRO A 61 18.15 3.67 -8.64
C PRO A 61 17.79 3.13 -10.04
N ALA A 62 17.94 1.82 -10.27
CA ALA A 62 17.56 1.17 -11.53
C ALA A 62 16.04 0.93 -11.69
N LEU A 63 15.24 1.13 -10.64
CA LEU A 63 13.78 0.94 -10.64
C LEU A 63 13.07 2.29 -10.55
N LYS A 64 13.46 3.25 -11.41
CA LYS A 64 12.95 4.63 -11.37
C LYS A 64 11.43 4.68 -11.48
N GLY A 65 10.77 5.38 -10.56
CA GLY A 65 9.31 5.49 -10.51
C GLY A 65 8.61 4.34 -9.80
N TYR A 66 9.34 3.37 -9.25
CA TYR A 66 8.77 2.20 -8.58
C TYR A 66 9.43 1.91 -7.24
N LEU A 67 8.68 1.20 -6.39
CA LEU A 67 9.12 0.66 -5.12
C LEU A 67 8.92 -0.85 -5.09
N VAL A 68 9.77 -1.53 -4.33
CA VAL A 68 9.62 -2.96 -4.01
C VAL A 68 9.12 -3.09 -2.58
N LYS A 69 8.05 -3.86 -2.39
CA LYS A 69 7.59 -4.35 -1.10
C LYS A 69 7.88 -5.85 -1.02
N ALA A 70 8.60 -6.27 0.02
CA ALA A 70 9.01 -7.66 0.18
C ALA A 70 8.94 -8.09 1.64
N TYR A 71 8.53 -9.34 1.87
CA TYR A 71 8.86 -10.03 3.11
C TYR A 71 10.25 -10.65 2.95
N LEU A 72 11.01 -10.73 4.04
CA LEU A 72 12.30 -11.41 4.04
C LEU A 72 12.11 -12.91 4.25
N ASP A 73 13.10 -13.70 3.87
CA ASP A 73 13.03 -15.17 3.96
C ASP A 73 12.92 -15.67 5.41
N ASN A 74 13.30 -14.86 6.40
CA ASN A 74 13.12 -15.20 7.82
C ASN A 74 11.69 -14.96 8.36
N LYS A 75 10.73 -14.65 7.49
CA LYS A 75 9.31 -14.46 7.86
C LYS A 75 8.48 -15.65 7.43
N ARG A 76 7.72 -16.23 8.37
CA ARG A 76 6.76 -17.32 8.09
C ARG A 76 5.41 -16.73 7.68
N ILE A 77 5.28 -16.39 6.40
CA ILE A 77 4.12 -15.73 5.82
C ILE A 77 3.96 -16.12 4.36
N ASP A 78 2.74 -16.43 3.94
CA ASP A 78 2.39 -16.64 2.54
C ASP A 78 2.21 -15.28 1.86
N GLU A 79 3.29 -14.72 1.31
CA GLU A 79 3.31 -13.34 0.84
C GLU A 79 2.31 -13.08 -0.30
N TRP A 80 2.05 -14.08 -1.13
CA TRP A 80 1.19 -13.96 -2.30
C TRP A 80 -0.24 -13.55 -1.93
N ARG A 81 -0.77 -14.04 -0.80
CA ARG A 81 -2.13 -13.72 -0.33
C ARG A 81 -2.27 -12.22 -0.07
N TRP A 82 -1.25 -11.65 0.54
CA TRP A 82 -1.19 -10.23 0.91
C TRP A 82 -0.90 -9.32 -0.28
N TRP A 83 -0.15 -9.81 -1.26
CA TRP A 83 0.08 -9.11 -2.53
C TRP A 83 -1.16 -9.05 -3.39
N LYS A 84 -1.84 -10.19 -3.57
CA LYS A 84 -3.11 -10.27 -4.29
C LYS A 84 -4.15 -9.33 -3.68
N LYS A 85 -4.37 -9.40 -2.36
CA LYS A 85 -5.27 -8.47 -1.64
C LYS A 85 -4.95 -7.01 -1.89
N ARG A 86 -3.67 -6.62 -1.81
CA ARG A 86 -3.26 -5.24 -2.07
C ARG A 86 -3.54 -4.79 -3.50
N ILE A 87 -3.40 -5.67 -4.48
CA ILE A 87 -3.69 -5.35 -5.88
C ILE A 87 -5.20 -5.21 -6.08
N ASP A 88 -5.98 -6.17 -5.59
CA ASP A 88 -7.45 -6.13 -5.69
C ASP A 88 -8.03 -4.88 -5.01
N GLY A 89 -7.58 -4.57 -3.79
CA GLY A 89 -8.03 -3.37 -3.10
C GLY A 89 -7.62 -2.08 -3.82
N ALA A 90 -6.46 -2.06 -4.51
CA ALA A 90 -6.09 -0.90 -5.33
C ALA A 90 -7.06 -0.71 -6.50
N ARG A 91 -7.41 -1.79 -7.19
CA ARG A 91 -8.32 -1.79 -8.33
C ARG A 91 -9.71 -1.31 -7.91
N GLN A 92 -10.26 -1.84 -6.82
CA GLN A 92 -11.58 -1.44 -6.33
C GLN A 92 -11.65 0.04 -5.91
N ILE A 93 -10.60 0.53 -5.22
CA ILE A 93 -10.51 1.94 -4.87
C ILE A 93 -10.43 2.80 -6.15
N GLN A 94 -9.66 2.38 -7.15
CA GLN A 94 -9.56 3.11 -8.41
C GLN A 94 -10.91 3.11 -9.17
N GLU A 95 -11.62 1.99 -9.22
CA GLU A 95 -12.96 1.90 -9.82
C GLU A 95 -13.95 2.86 -9.13
N CYS A 96 -13.87 2.99 -7.81
CA CYS A 96 -14.67 3.97 -7.06
C CYS A 96 -14.26 5.42 -7.42
N ILE A 97 -12.96 5.72 -7.45
CA ILE A 97 -12.43 7.03 -7.88
C ILE A 97 -12.91 7.38 -9.30
N ASP A 98 -12.88 6.43 -10.22
CA ASP A 98 -13.30 6.61 -11.60
C ASP A 98 -14.80 6.84 -11.70
N ARG A 99 -15.60 5.99 -11.04
CA ARG A 99 -17.07 6.09 -11.01
C ARG A 99 -17.57 7.45 -10.52
N TYR A 100 -16.89 8.02 -9.52
CA TYR A 100 -17.23 9.32 -8.95
C TYR A 100 -16.46 10.51 -9.55
N ASN A 101 -15.64 10.29 -10.59
CA ASN A 101 -14.81 11.32 -11.22
C ASN A 101 -13.84 12.02 -10.27
N PHE A 102 -13.35 11.33 -9.24
CA PHE A 102 -12.41 11.87 -8.25
C PHE A 102 -10.94 11.85 -8.70
N ASN A 103 -10.66 11.54 -9.96
CA ASN A 103 -9.30 11.45 -10.51
C ASN A 103 -8.46 12.74 -10.39
N ALA A 104 -9.10 13.90 -10.30
CA ALA A 104 -8.43 15.17 -10.05
C ALA A 104 -7.97 15.29 -8.58
N LEU A 105 -8.63 14.60 -7.65
CA LEU A 105 -8.44 14.73 -6.20
C LEU A 105 -7.59 13.60 -5.61
N MET A 106 -7.73 12.38 -6.15
CA MET A 106 -7.16 11.18 -5.55
C MET A 106 -6.72 10.16 -6.60
N LYS A 107 -5.87 9.23 -6.15
CA LYS A 107 -5.23 8.22 -6.99
C LYS A 107 -4.84 6.98 -6.18
N THR A 108 -4.68 5.86 -6.88
CA THR A 108 -4.07 4.64 -6.33
C THR A 108 -2.80 4.31 -7.11
N PRO A 109 -1.78 3.67 -6.50
CA PRO A 109 -0.65 3.14 -7.27
C PRO A 109 -1.09 1.88 -8.00
N LYS A 110 -0.62 1.72 -9.24
CA LYS A 110 -0.60 0.40 -9.88
C LYS A 110 0.36 -0.52 -9.12
N LYS A 111 0.00 -1.80 -9.07
CA LYS A 111 0.67 -2.82 -8.28
C LYS A 111 0.72 -4.12 -9.07
N TRP A 112 1.87 -4.80 -8.98
CA TRP A 112 2.11 -6.06 -9.68
C TRP A 112 2.88 -7.03 -8.80
N ILE A 113 2.62 -8.32 -8.97
CA ILE A 113 3.45 -9.37 -8.41
C ILE A 113 4.63 -9.59 -9.35
N TYR A 114 5.85 -9.58 -8.82
CA TYR A 114 7.02 -10.04 -9.55
C TYR A 114 7.42 -11.43 -9.01
N PRO A 115 7.38 -12.48 -9.86
CA PRO A 115 7.87 -13.80 -9.49
C PRO A 115 9.40 -13.77 -9.38
N LEU A 116 9.92 -14.28 -8.27
CA LEU A 116 11.36 -14.40 -8.04
C LEU A 116 11.92 -15.62 -8.77
N PRO A 117 13.15 -15.55 -9.30
CA PRO A 117 13.77 -16.70 -9.96
C PRO A 117 13.95 -17.87 -8.98
N SER A 118 13.96 -19.10 -9.50
CA SER A 118 14.19 -20.32 -8.71
C SER A 118 15.54 -20.26 -8.00
N GLU A 119 16.57 -19.78 -8.68
CA GLU A 119 17.89 -19.54 -8.11
C GLU A 119 18.28 -18.06 -8.17
N PRO A 120 19.08 -17.58 -7.22
CA PRO A 120 19.60 -18.30 -6.05
C PRO A 120 18.54 -18.52 -4.95
N SER A 121 18.54 -19.70 -4.34
CA SER A 121 17.64 -20.13 -3.27
C SER A 121 18.18 -19.75 -1.88
N PRO A 122 17.32 -19.48 -0.88
CA PRO A 122 17.80 -19.22 0.48
C PRO A 122 18.31 -20.52 1.14
N PRO A 123 19.12 -20.43 2.21
CA PRO A 123 19.59 -21.60 2.93
C PRO A 123 18.44 -22.47 3.46
N ASN A 124 18.57 -23.79 3.34
CA ASN A 124 17.61 -24.75 3.86
C ASN A 124 17.86 -25.01 5.36
N VAL A 125 17.50 -24.04 6.20
CA VAL A 125 17.67 -24.11 7.67
C VAL A 125 16.39 -23.74 8.40
N PRO A 126 16.18 -24.23 9.64
CA PRO A 126 14.99 -23.90 10.42
C PRO A 126 14.76 -22.40 10.56
N GLY A 127 13.53 -21.96 10.36
CA GLY A 127 13.13 -20.55 10.49
C GLY A 127 13.24 -19.73 9.20
N ILE A 128 13.81 -20.30 8.14
CA ILE A 128 13.82 -19.72 6.80
C ILE A 128 12.68 -20.31 5.97
N GLN A 129 11.85 -19.44 5.38
CA GLN A 129 10.82 -19.77 4.42
C GLN A 129 11.10 -19.00 3.13
N ARG A 130 11.38 -19.74 2.05
CA ARG A 130 11.58 -19.17 0.73
C ARG A 130 10.39 -18.32 0.30
N LYS A 131 10.67 -17.04 0.00
CA LYS A 131 9.76 -16.17 -0.74
C LYS A 131 9.83 -16.43 -2.23
N ASN A 132 8.69 -16.48 -2.89
CA ASN A 132 8.56 -16.69 -4.32
C ASN A 132 8.09 -15.43 -5.04
N PHE A 133 7.59 -14.44 -4.30
CA PHE A 133 7.02 -13.23 -4.88
C PHE A 133 7.41 -11.97 -4.12
N ILE A 134 7.59 -10.88 -4.84
CA ILE A 134 7.60 -9.52 -4.29
C ILE A 134 6.47 -8.72 -4.92
N LEU A 135 6.10 -7.61 -4.28
CA LEU A 135 5.15 -6.66 -4.83
C LEU A 135 5.89 -5.44 -5.36
N VAL A 136 5.75 -5.21 -6.66
CA VAL A 136 6.20 -3.99 -7.34
C VAL A 136 5.04 -2.99 -7.31
N VAL A 137 5.31 -1.76 -6.89
CA VAL A 137 4.30 -0.70 -6.83
C VAL A 137 4.84 0.59 -7.44
N GLU A 138 3.96 1.38 -8.07
CA GLU A 138 4.29 2.74 -8.48
C GLU A 138 4.67 3.61 -7.27
N ASP A 139 5.69 4.45 -7.45
CA ASP A 139 6.07 5.45 -6.47
C ASP A 139 5.18 6.69 -6.64
N MET A 140 4.24 6.86 -5.71
CA MET A 140 3.24 7.94 -5.77
C MET A 140 3.80 9.33 -5.46
N ASN A 141 5.11 9.45 -5.19
CA ASN A 141 5.76 10.71 -4.82
C ASN A 141 5.07 11.38 -3.63
N ILE A 142 4.82 10.60 -2.57
CA ILE A 142 4.11 11.04 -1.37
C ILE A 142 4.94 12.06 -0.57
N LEU A 143 4.26 12.96 0.13
CA LEU A 143 4.89 13.88 1.07
C LEU A 143 5.51 13.12 2.24
N SER A 144 6.59 13.66 2.82
CA SER A 144 7.15 13.12 4.06
C SER A 144 6.13 13.19 5.20
N LYS A 145 6.32 12.39 6.27
CA LYS A 145 5.41 12.39 7.43
C LYS A 145 5.14 13.80 8.00
N LYS A 146 6.18 14.65 8.07
CA LYS A 146 6.08 16.02 8.59
C LYS A 146 5.31 16.93 7.63
N GLU A 147 5.61 16.86 6.33
CA GLU A 147 4.92 17.63 5.30
C GLU A 147 3.46 17.20 5.16
N ASN A 148 3.18 15.90 5.15
CA ASN A 148 1.83 15.36 5.06
C ASN A 148 0.96 15.82 6.24
N LYS A 149 1.49 15.82 7.47
CA LYS A 149 0.76 16.36 8.64
C LYS A 149 0.40 17.84 8.46
N LYS A 150 1.28 18.64 7.86
CA LYS A 150 0.99 20.06 7.55
C LYS A 150 -0.06 20.16 6.43
N ALA A 151 0.08 19.36 5.38
CA ALA A 151 -0.84 19.33 4.25
C ALA A 151 -2.28 18.98 4.67
N PHE A 152 -2.47 17.98 5.53
CA PHE A 152 -3.79 17.63 6.07
C PHE A 152 -4.47 18.78 6.82
N LYS A 153 -3.70 19.64 7.49
CA LYS A 153 -4.25 20.82 8.18
C LYS A 153 -4.53 21.99 7.24
N ALA A 154 -3.76 22.14 6.18
CA ALA A 154 -3.77 23.35 5.35
C ALA A 154 -4.47 23.18 4.00
N ARG A 155 -4.56 21.95 3.48
CA ARG A 155 -5.01 21.65 2.11
C ARG A 155 -6.26 20.80 2.06
N MET A 156 -6.73 20.28 3.19
CA MET A 156 -7.99 19.53 3.22
C MET A 156 -9.15 20.50 3.02
N THR A 157 -10.09 20.14 2.16
CA THR A 157 -11.28 20.92 1.80
C THR A 157 -12.54 20.07 1.97
N THR A 158 -13.72 20.69 1.96
CA THR A 158 -14.98 19.95 2.01
C THR A 158 -15.13 18.95 0.86
N PRO A 159 -14.83 19.26 -0.43
CA PRO A 159 -14.94 18.27 -1.49
C PRO A 159 -13.94 17.11 -1.36
N LEU A 160 -12.75 17.36 -0.80
CA LEU A 160 -11.79 16.29 -0.51
C LEU A 160 -12.29 15.37 0.61
N LEU A 161 -12.92 15.92 1.64
CA LEU A 161 -13.51 15.13 2.72
C LEU A 161 -14.70 14.31 2.22
N ASP A 162 -15.56 14.86 1.37
CA ASP A 162 -16.66 14.12 0.75
C ASP A 162 -16.12 12.95 -0.08
N ALA A 163 -15.12 13.20 -0.93
CA ALA A 163 -14.48 12.16 -1.74
C ALA A 163 -13.82 11.08 -0.87
N ILE A 164 -13.12 11.48 0.19
CA ILE A 164 -12.54 10.53 1.16
C ILE A 164 -13.65 9.71 1.83
N PHE A 165 -14.74 10.34 2.27
CA PHE A 165 -15.84 9.64 2.93
C PHE A 165 -16.46 8.58 2.02
N ILE A 166 -16.80 8.95 0.77
CA ILE A 166 -17.39 8.05 -0.23
C ILE A 166 -16.45 6.86 -0.51
N VAL A 167 -15.18 7.12 -0.79
CA VAL A 167 -14.23 6.03 -1.09
C VAL A 167 -14.04 5.10 0.11
N LEU A 168 -13.93 5.66 1.32
CA LEU A 168 -13.78 4.87 2.55
C LEU A 168 -15.02 4.03 2.85
N SER A 169 -16.22 4.59 2.70
CA SER A 169 -17.47 3.94 3.08
C SER A 169 -17.88 2.85 2.10
N GLU A 170 -17.77 3.09 0.79
CA GLU A 170 -18.13 2.10 -0.22
C GLU A 170 -17.18 0.90 -0.27
N ASN A 171 -15.90 1.13 -0.04
CA ASN A 171 -14.87 0.08 -0.10
C ASN A 171 -14.53 -0.47 1.30
N LEU A 172 -15.23 -0.03 2.36
CA LEU A 172 -15.04 -0.45 3.76
C LEU A 172 -13.55 -0.46 4.19
N LEU A 173 -12.84 0.65 3.93
CA LEU A 173 -11.38 0.75 4.05
C LEU A 173 -10.93 1.06 5.49
N VAL A 174 -10.97 0.05 6.36
CA VAL A 174 -10.72 0.19 7.81
C VAL A 174 -9.28 0.62 8.16
N ASP A 175 -8.34 0.47 7.24
CA ASP A 175 -6.93 0.85 7.37
C ASP A 175 -6.61 2.20 6.71
N SER A 176 -7.43 2.70 5.80
CA SER A 176 -7.19 3.95 5.07
C SER A 176 -7.70 5.20 5.80
N ILE A 177 -8.40 5.02 6.93
CA ILE A 177 -8.84 6.08 7.86
C ILE A 177 -7.71 6.81 8.61
N PHE A 178 -6.44 6.54 8.27
CA PHE A 178 -5.27 7.19 8.85
C PHE A 178 -4.50 7.98 7.79
N ALA A 179 -4.20 9.25 8.08
CA ALA A 179 -3.44 10.13 7.17
C ALA A 179 -2.12 9.54 6.61
N PRO A 180 -1.35 8.70 7.33
CA PRO A 180 -0.18 8.02 6.75
C PRO A 180 -0.48 6.99 5.65
N ASN A 181 -1.70 6.45 5.60
CA ASN A 181 -2.12 5.46 4.61
C ASN A 181 -2.85 6.10 3.40
N ILE A 182 -3.30 7.35 3.56
CA ILE A 182 -3.84 8.21 2.49
C ILE A 182 -3.08 9.55 2.36
N PRO A 183 -1.74 9.55 2.21
CA PRO A 183 -0.98 10.79 2.20
C PRO A 183 -1.28 11.66 0.97
N PHE A 184 -1.09 12.97 1.13
CA PHE A 184 -0.92 13.86 0.00
C PHE A 184 0.34 13.48 -0.80
N SER A 185 0.23 13.60 -2.10
CA SER A 185 1.29 13.46 -3.09
C SER A 185 1.80 14.84 -3.51
N ARG A 186 2.99 14.88 -4.12
CA ARG A 186 3.60 16.14 -4.59
C ARG A 186 2.79 16.85 -5.67
N ASP A 187 1.96 16.13 -6.41
CA ASP A 187 1.01 16.67 -7.39
C ASP A 187 -0.29 17.18 -6.77
N GLY A 188 -0.40 17.22 -5.44
CA GLY A 188 -1.56 17.75 -4.72
C GLY A 188 -2.68 16.73 -4.47
N LYS A 189 -2.62 15.53 -5.07
CA LYS A 189 -3.64 14.49 -4.91
C LYS A 189 -3.44 13.67 -3.63
N ILE A 190 -4.51 13.09 -3.10
CA ILE A 190 -4.45 12.06 -2.06
C ILE A 190 -4.15 10.70 -2.69
N ALA A 191 -3.15 9.98 -2.18
CA ALA A 191 -2.80 8.64 -2.67
C ALA A 191 -3.18 7.56 -1.66
N PHE A 192 -3.97 6.56 -2.06
CA PHE A 192 -4.27 5.38 -1.24
C PHE A 192 -3.14 4.34 -1.35
N ILE A 193 -2.21 4.33 -0.39
CA ILE A 193 -0.98 3.53 -0.46
C ILE A 193 -1.05 2.17 0.24
N ASP A 194 -1.98 2.03 1.20
CA ASP A 194 -2.28 0.78 1.89
C ASP A 194 -3.70 0.37 1.56
N THR A 195 -3.84 -0.79 0.93
CA THR A 195 -5.06 -1.21 0.25
C THR A 195 -5.36 -2.69 0.55
N GLU A 196 -4.86 -3.20 1.67
CA GLU A 196 -4.95 -4.64 1.99
C GLU A 196 -6.24 -5.01 2.74
N HIS A 197 -6.86 -4.05 3.43
CA HIS A 197 -8.07 -4.27 4.22
C HIS A 197 -9.30 -3.58 3.60
N PHE A 198 -9.55 -3.86 2.32
CA PHE A 198 -10.78 -3.47 1.63
C PHE A 198 -11.92 -4.47 1.89
N ASN A 199 -13.16 -4.02 1.71
CA ASN A 199 -14.40 -4.79 1.95
C ASN A 199 -14.43 -5.47 3.32
N ASN A 200 -13.85 -4.82 4.33
CA ASN A 200 -13.77 -5.39 5.66
C ASN A 200 -15.05 -5.12 6.46
N VAL A 201 -15.97 -6.09 6.43
CA VAL A 201 -17.23 -6.05 7.18
C VAL A 201 -17.09 -6.43 8.65
N THR A 202 -15.96 -7.01 9.07
CA THR A 202 -15.78 -7.51 10.44
C THR A 202 -15.31 -6.43 11.41
N ARG A 203 -14.95 -5.25 10.90
CA ARG A 203 -14.45 -4.13 11.70
C ARG A 203 -15.20 -2.87 11.36
N SER A 204 -15.70 -2.20 12.39
CA SER A 204 -16.32 -0.89 12.25
C SER A 204 -15.34 0.18 11.76
N MET A 205 -15.81 1.05 10.87
CA MET A 205 -15.07 2.18 10.36
C MET A 205 -14.87 3.24 11.45
N LYS A 206 -13.60 3.52 11.78
CA LYS A 206 -13.24 4.45 12.86
C LYS A 206 -12.99 5.87 12.34
N TYR A 207 -13.99 6.47 11.69
CA TYR A 207 -13.86 7.77 11.00
C TYR A 207 -13.29 8.89 11.88
N TRP A 208 -13.57 8.87 13.19
CA TRP A 208 -13.05 9.84 14.15
C TRP A 208 -11.52 9.90 14.23
N LYS A 209 -10.81 8.85 13.80
CA LYS A 209 -9.34 8.83 13.79
C LYS A 209 -8.72 9.83 12.81
N LEU A 210 -9.47 10.30 11.83
CA LEU A 210 -9.02 11.33 10.89
C LEU A 210 -8.99 12.72 11.53
N LEU A 211 -9.86 12.99 12.52
CA LEU A 211 -10.05 14.32 13.13
C LEU A 211 -8.75 14.96 13.62
N LYS A 212 -7.84 14.16 14.19
CA LYS A 212 -6.56 14.67 14.73
C LYS A 212 -5.60 15.26 13.68
N TYR A 213 -5.87 15.03 12.39
CA TYR A 213 -5.06 15.54 11.29
C TYR A 213 -5.63 16.80 10.66
N LEU A 214 -6.91 17.11 10.90
CA LEU A 214 -7.66 18.17 10.22
C LEU A 214 -7.52 19.54 10.92
N SER A 215 -7.82 20.62 10.20
CA SER A 215 -7.99 21.96 10.78
C SER A 215 -9.26 22.02 11.65
N PRO A 216 -9.43 23.03 12.53
CA PRO A 216 -10.66 23.19 13.30
C PRO A 216 -11.93 23.16 12.45
N GLU A 217 -11.97 23.95 11.38
CA GLU A 217 -13.10 24.01 10.46
C GLU A 217 -13.39 22.66 9.79
N MET A 218 -12.35 21.99 9.25
CA MET A 218 -12.51 20.68 8.60
C MET A 218 -12.86 19.57 9.59
N ARG A 219 -12.55 19.71 10.88
CA ARG A 219 -13.02 18.78 11.92
C ARG A 219 -14.52 18.89 12.11
N GLU A 220 -15.06 20.11 12.15
CA GLU A 220 -16.51 20.30 12.29
C GLU A 220 -17.24 19.76 11.06
N TYR A 221 -16.76 20.07 9.85
CA TYR A 221 -17.33 19.48 8.64
C TYR A 221 -17.27 17.95 8.63
N TRP A 222 -16.12 17.35 8.99
CA TRP A 222 -15.99 15.89 9.05
C TRP A 222 -16.96 15.25 10.04
N LYS A 223 -17.21 15.87 11.19
CA LYS A 223 -18.21 15.38 12.17
C LYS A 223 -19.64 15.42 11.61
N MET A 224 -19.95 16.36 10.71
CA MET A 224 -21.29 16.48 10.12
C MET A 224 -21.58 15.36 9.12
N ILE A 225 -20.58 14.89 8.37
CA ILE A 225 -20.78 13.89 7.30
C ILE A 225 -20.55 12.44 7.73
N ILE A 226 -19.85 12.21 8.85
CA ILE A 226 -19.65 10.85 9.35
C ILE A 226 -20.89 10.37 10.11
N PRO A 227 -21.24 9.07 10.01
CA PRO A 227 -22.32 8.50 10.81
C PRO A 227 -22.10 8.75 12.30
N SER A 228 -23.20 8.99 13.04
CA SER A 228 -23.11 9.15 14.48
C SER A 228 -22.52 7.89 15.13
N PRO A 229 -21.82 8.02 16.28
CA PRO A 229 -21.34 6.87 17.05
C PRO A 229 -22.41 5.81 17.31
N GLU A 230 -23.67 6.22 17.47
CA GLU A 230 -24.83 5.35 17.74
C GLU A 230 -25.27 4.54 16.52
N GLN A 231 -25.00 5.03 15.31
CA GLN A 231 -25.23 4.31 14.05
C GLN A 231 -24.02 3.43 13.66
N ASN A 232 -23.01 3.35 14.52
CA ASN A 232 -21.76 2.64 14.29
C ASN A 232 -21.48 1.72 15.50
N PRO A 233 -21.80 0.41 15.44
CA PRO A 233 -21.91 -0.47 16.62
C PRO A 233 -20.60 -0.71 17.44
N ALA A 234 -19.54 0.07 17.23
CA ALA A 234 -18.28 -0.03 17.97
C ALA A 234 -17.57 1.31 18.26
N ALA A 235 -18.29 2.44 18.36
CA ALA A 235 -17.70 3.69 18.83
C ALA A 235 -17.72 3.77 20.38
N PRO A 236 -16.59 4.06 21.05
CA PRO A 236 -16.62 4.34 22.49
C PRO A 236 -17.29 5.71 22.76
N PRO A 237 -17.93 5.90 23.93
CA PRO A 237 -18.55 7.17 24.30
C PRO A 237 -17.51 8.30 24.30
N ILE A 238 -17.97 9.48 23.89
CA ILE A 238 -17.20 10.73 23.81
C ILE A 238 -16.79 11.19 25.22
#